data_AF-A0A2N7VBW0-F1
#
_entry.id   AF-A0A2N7VBW0-F1
#
_cell.length_a   1.000
_cell.length_b   1.000
_cell.length_c   1.000
_cell.angle_alpha   90.00
_cell.angle_beta   90.00
_cell.angle_gamma   90.00
#
_symmetry.space_group_name_H-M   'P 1'
#
loop_
_entity.id
_entity.type
_entity.pdbx_description
1 polymer ?
#
loop_
_entity_poly.entity_id
_entity_poly.type
_entity_poly.pdbx_seq_one_letter_code
_entity_poly.pdbx_strand_id
1 'polypeptide(L)'
;MIDLLTSPLGRIVARRIDEAHAAAPVAGWAQPDLEQAAMRLAALVQTMNRDQLESCDADLNVFFGAVPFSAAIPVVVAVEMKWPHHVDTLPEARQRLDLVRKASQYAVLFSAERIADVLHAVNQREARG
;
A
#
# COMPACT_ATOMS: atom_id res chain seq x y z
N MET A 1 -2.91 -7.48 5.13
CA MET A 1 -2.45 -6.49 4.13
C MET A 1 -3.56 -5.52 3.75
N ILE A 2 -4.70 -6.05 3.34
CA ILE A 2 -5.88 -5.27 2.91
C ILE A 2 -6.36 -4.28 3.99
N ASP A 3 -6.46 -4.72 5.25
CA ASP A 3 -6.86 -3.84 6.36
C ASP A 3 -5.90 -2.65 6.53
N LEU A 4 -4.60 -2.91 6.38
CA LEU A 4 -3.59 -1.87 6.46
C LEU A 4 -3.73 -0.86 5.31
N LEU A 5 -3.91 -1.34 4.08
CA LEU A 5 -4.05 -0.47 2.90
C LEU A 5 -5.33 0.38 2.92
N THR A 6 -6.41 -0.15 3.50
CA THR A 6 -7.69 0.56 3.57
C THR A 6 -7.82 1.46 4.81
N SER A 7 -6.96 1.26 5.82
CA SER A 7 -6.90 2.06 7.05
C SER A 7 -6.52 3.54 6.82
N PRO A 8 -6.84 4.44 7.77
CA PRO A 8 -6.38 5.83 7.72
C PRO A 8 -4.85 5.96 7.62
N LEU A 9 -4.11 5.12 8.34
CA LEU A 9 -2.65 5.10 8.30
C LEU A 9 -2.14 4.69 6.92
N GLY A 10 -2.71 3.63 6.34
CA GLY A 10 -2.35 3.18 4.98
C GLY A 10 -2.53 4.27 3.94
N ARG A 11 -3.63 5.03 4.01
CA ARG A 11 -3.88 6.16 3.10
C ARG A 11 -2.89 7.30 3.28
N ILE A 12 -2.54 7.64 4.52
CA ILE A 12 -1.52 8.66 4.81
C ILE A 12 -0.18 8.24 4.22
N VAL A 13 0.24 6.99 4.45
CA VAL A 13 1.50 6.47 3.93
C VAL A 13 1.48 6.42 2.41
N ALA A 14 0.39 5.98 1.79
CA ALA A 14 0.27 5.97 0.33
C ALA A 14 0.43 7.37 -0.27
N ARG A 15 -0.20 8.39 0.33
CA ARG A 15 -0.01 9.79 -0.09
C ARG A 15 1.45 10.24 0.09
N ARG A 16 2.11 9.85 1.18
CA ARG A 16 3.54 10.16 1.39
C ARG A 16 4.45 9.45 0.37
N ILE A 17 4.10 8.23 -0.02
CA ILE A 17 4.78 7.50 -1.10
C ILE A 17 4.63 8.28 -2.40
N ASP A 18 3.43 8.76 -2.73
CA ASP A 18 3.15 9.55 -3.93
C ASP A 18 3.94 10.87 -3.95
N GLU A 19 3.96 11.59 -2.82
CA GLU A 19 4.74 12.82 -2.64
C GLU A 19 6.25 12.57 -2.81
N ALA A 20 6.77 11.49 -2.22
CA ALA A 20 8.19 11.17 -2.25
C ALA A 20 8.67 10.64 -3.61
N HIS A 21 7.80 9.93 -4.33
CA HIS A 21 8.13 9.36 -5.64
C HIS A 21 7.80 10.29 -6.78
N ALA A 22 7.17 11.45 -6.53
CA ALA A 22 6.80 12.48 -7.51
C ALA A 22 6.53 11.89 -8.89
N ALA A 23 5.73 10.82 -8.94
CA ALA A 23 5.26 10.28 -10.20
C ALA A 23 4.31 11.37 -10.70
N ALA A 24 4.80 12.21 -11.62
CA ALA A 24 3.92 13.10 -12.35
C ALA A 24 2.76 12.22 -12.82
N PRO A 25 1.49 12.54 -12.46
CA PRO A 25 0.36 11.77 -12.96
C PRO A 25 0.53 11.65 -14.48
N VAL A 26 0.22 10.48 -15.04
CA VAL A 26 0.33 10.22 -16.48
C VAL A 26 -0.12 11.47 -17.23
N ALA A 27 0.82 12.09 -17.97
CA ALA A 27 0.64 13.46 -18.44
C ALA A 27 -0.72 13.62 -19.15
N GLY A 28 -1.55 14.53 -18.64
CA GLY A 28 -2.90 14.78 -19.17
C GLY A 28 -4.05 14.10 -18.44
N TRP A 29 -3.79 13.30 -17.40
CA TRP A 29 -4.85 12.69 -16.58
C TRP A 29 -5.08 13.47 -15.28
N ALA A 30 -6.33 13.86 -15.04
CA ALA A 30 -6.71 14.41 -13.74
C ALA A 30 -6.86 13.28 -12.72
N GLN A 31 -6.71 13.62 -11.43
CA GLN A 31 -6.84 12.66 -10.33
C GLN A 31 -8.15 11.82 -10.38
N PRO A 32 -9.33 12.39 -10.69
CA PRO A 32 -10.57 11.61 -10.78
C PRO A 32 -10.54 10.55 -11.89
N ASP A 33 -9.86 10.84 -13.00
CA ASP A 33 -9.76 9.92 -14.14
C ASP A 33 -8.89 8.71 -13.78
N LEU A 34 -7.80 8.95 -13.03
CA LEU A 34 -6.94 7.88 -12.49
C LEU A 34 -7.70 6.98 -11.52
N GLU A 35 -8.47 7.58 -10.60
CA GLU A 35 -9.30 6.82 -9.65
C GLU A 35 -10.36 5.99 -10.38
N GLN A 36 -11.02 6.56 -11.39
CA GLN A 36 -12.01 5.84 -12.18
C GLN A 36 -11.39 4.68 -12.98
N ALA A 37 -10.21 4.89 -13.57
CA ALA A 37 -9.51 3.83 -14.30
C ALA A 37 -9.03 2.71 -13.36
N ALA A 38 -8.50 3.06 -12.18
CA ALA A 38 -8.12 2.07 -11.17
C ALA A 38 -9.32 1.25 -10.70
N MET A 39 -10.49 1.87 -10.50
CA MET A 39 -11.72 1.15 -10.17
C MET A 39 -12.19 0.21 -11.28
N ARG A 40 -12.10 0.63 -12.55
CA ARG A 40 -12.41 -0.24 -13.70
C ARG A 40 -11.46 -1.42 -13.79
N LEU A 41 -10.16 -1.18 -13.58
CA LEU A 41 -9.16 -2.24 -13.58
C LEU A 41 -9.37 -3.22 -12.42
N ALA A 42 -9.69 -2.72 -11.23
CA ALA A 42 -10.04 -3.56 -10.08
C ALA A 42 -11.25 -4.46 -10.39
N ALA A 43 -12.29 -3.92 -11.03
CA ALA A 43 -13.45 -4.71 -11.46
C ALA A 43 -13.07 -5.77 -12.52
N LEU A 44 -12.15 -5.45 -13.43
CA LEU A 44 -11.67 -6.38 -14.46
C LEU A 44 -10.81 -7.50 -13.86
N VAL A 45 -9.95 -7.21 -12.89
CA VAL A 45 -9.22 -8.23 -12.12
C VAL A 45 -10.20 -9.20 -11.46
N GLN A 46 -11.35 -8.72 -10.96
CA GLN A 46 -12.38 -9.57 -10.37
C GLN A 46 -13.06 -10.52 -11.36
N THR A 47 -12.96 -10.32 -12.68
CA THR A 47 -13.53 -11.24 -13.69
C THR A 47 -12.50 -12.21 -14.30
N MET A 48 -11.20 -11.93 -14.18
CA MET A 48 -10.12 -12.76 -14.74
C MET A 48 -10.00 -14.15 -14.11
N ASN A 49 -9.46 -15.14 -14.79
CA ASN A 49 -8.93 -16.35 -14.15
C ASN A 49 -7.43 -16.19 -13.85
N ARG A 50 -6.80 -17.21 -13.27
CA ARG A 50 -5.41 -17.14 -12.84
C ARG A 50 -4.47 -16.89 -14.02
N ASP A 51 -4.60 -17.68 -15.07
CA ASP A 51 -3.75 -17.58 -16.27
C ASP A 51 -3.89 -16.21 -16.95
N GLN A 52 -5.12 -15.66 -16.99
CA GLN A 52 -5.38 -14.33 -17.51
C GLN A 52 -4.69 -13.25 -16.67
N LEU A 53 -4.73 -13.35 -15.34
CA LEU A 53 -4.05 -12.38 -14.49
C LEU A 53 -2.53 -12.47 -14.64
N GLU A 54 -1.96 -13.68 -14.61
CA GLU A 54 -0.52 -13.91 -14.80
C GLU A 54 -0.07 -13.39 -16.19
N SER A 55 -0.90 -13.54 -17.22
CA SER A 55 -0.62 -12.98 -18.55
C SER A 55 -0.57 -11.45 -18.58
N CYS A 56 -1.21 -10.79 -17.61
CA CYS A 56 -1.24 -9.34 -17.46
C CYS A 56 -0.20 -8.81 -16.47
N ASP A 57 0.68 -9.64 -15.89
CA ASP A 57 1.64 -9.20 -14.87
C ASP A 57 2.55 -8.06 -15.35
N ALA A 58 3.00 -8.11 -16.61
CA ALA A 58 3.80 -7.05 -17.20
C ALA A 58 3.03 -5.72 -17.27
N ASP A 59 1.77 -5.76 -17.72
CA ASP A 59 0.91 -4.58 -17.84
C ASP A 59 0.54 -4.02 -16.47
N LEU A 60 0.26 -4.91 -15.50
CA LEU A 60 0.02 -4.53 -14.11
C LEU A 60 1.26 -3.86 -13.50
N ASN A 61 2.45 -4.38 -13.76
CA ASN A 61 3.68 -3.77 -13.27
C ASN A 61 3.91 -2.39 -13.88
N VAL A 62 3.65 -2.19 -15.18
CA VAL A 62 3.69 -0.87 -15.83
C VAL A 62 2.64 0.07 -15.21
N PHE A 63 1.41 -0.40 -15.01
CA PHE A 63 0.35 0.36 -14.36
C PHE A 63 0.77 0.81 -12.96
N PHE A 64 1.30 -0.10 -12.13
CA PHE A 64 1.79 0.24 -10.81
C PHE A 64 2.94 1.25 -10.91
N GLY A 65 3.88 1.09 -11.83
CA GLY A 65 4.94 2.05 -12.08
C GLY A 65 4.43 3.47 -12.40
N ALA A 66 3.40 3.58 -13.22
CA ALA A 66 2.93 4.85 -13.78
C ALA A 66 1.87 5.59 -12.95
N VAL A 67 1.13 4.89 -12.09
CA VAL A 67 0.00 5.45 -11.34
C VAL A 67 0.41 5.76 -9.91
N PRO A 68 -0.03 6.90 -9.33
CA PRO A 68 0.10 7.16 -7.90
C PRO A 68 -0.41 5.98 -7.08
N PHE A 69 0.37 5.56 -6.10
CA PHE A 69 0.07 4.39 -5.29
C PHE A 69 -1.26 4.52 -4.56
N SER A 70 -1.63 5.71 -4.08
CA SER A 70 -2.95 5.93 -3.46
C SER A 70 -4.11 5.60 -4.39
N ALA A 71 -4.01 5.91 -5.68
CA ALA A 71 -5.01 5.58 -6.69
C ALA A 71 -4.96 4.09 -7.09
N ALA A 72 -3.80 3.44 -6.98
CA ALA A 72 -3.62 2.03 -7.32
C ALA A 72 -4.11 1.04 -6.22
N ILE A 73 -4.36 1.50 -4.99
CA ILE A 73 -4.81 0.66 -3.86
C ILE A 73 -6.01 -0.26 -4.20
N PRO A 74 -7.08 0.20 -4.88
CA PRO A 74 -8.21 -0.67 -5.22
C PRO A 74 -7.80 -1.88 -6.08
N VAL A 75 -6.84 -1.69 -6.99
CA VAL A 75 -6.32 -2.77 -7.86
C VAL A 75 -5.49 -3.75 -7.03
N VAL A 76 -4.61 -3.24 -6.17
CA VAL A 76 -3.83 -4.06 -5.22
C VAL A 76 -4.75 -4.92 -4.36
N VAL A 77 -5.80 -4.32 -3.79
CA VAL A 77 -6.79 -5.04 -2.97
C VAL A 77 -7.54 -6.07 -3.79
N ALA A 78 -7.94 -5.75 -5.02
CA ALA A 78 -8.64 -6.69 -5.89
C ALA A 78 -7.78 -7.92 -6.24
N VAL A 79 -6.50 -7.70 -6.56
CA VAL A 79 -5.53 -8.78 -6.81
C VAL A 79 -5.36 -9.63 -5.55
N GLU A 80 -5.10 -9.01 -4.40
CA GLU A 80 -4.84 -9.71 -3.13
C GLU A 80 -6.06 -10.50 -2.63
N MET A 81 -7.27 -9.97 -2.79
CA MET A 81 -8.52 -10.66 -2.43
C MET A 81 -8.76 -11.91 -3.28
N LYS A 82 -8.32 -11.88 -4.54
CA LYS A 82 -8.60 -12.95 -5.49
C LYS A 82 -7.50 -14.01 -5.52
N TRP A 83 -6.25 -13.57 -5.44
CA TRP A 83 -5.07 -14.42 -5.33
C TRP A 83 -4.11 -13.85 -4.29
N PRO A 84 -4.19 -14.35 -3.05
CA PRO A 84 -3.34 -13.89 -1.96
C PRO A 84 -1.86 -13.97 -2.32
N HIS A 85 -1.11 -12.92 -1.96
CA HIS A 85 0.32 -12.77 -2.22
C HIS A 85 0.74 -12.63 -3.69
N HIS A 86 -0.18 -12.65 -4.65
CA HIS A 86 0.18 -12.43 -6.06
C HIS A 86 0.77 -11.04 -6.27
N VAL A 87 0.26 -10.02 -5.58
CA VAL A 87 0.79 -8.67 -5.71
C VAL A 87 2.25 -8.53 -5.25
N ASP A 88 2.75 -9.46 -4.42
CA ASP A 88 4.15 -9.50 -4.00
C ASP A 88 5.09 -10.03 -5.10
N THR A 89 4.55 -10.63 -6.18
CA THR A 89 5.34 -11.03 -7.36
C THR A 89 5.60 -9.87 -8.31
N LEU A 90 4.80 -8.79 -8.21
CA LEU A 90 4.90 -7.60 -9.05
C LEU A 90 5.89 -6.59 -8.44
N PRO A 91 7.05 -6.33 -9.06
CA PRO A 91 8.12 -5.52 -8.45
C PRO A 91 7.69 -4.13 -7.98
N GLU A 92 6.97 -3.38 -8.82
CA GLU A 92 6.53 -2.01 -8.52
C GLU A 92 5.54 -1.96 -7.36
N ALA A 93 4.60 -2.91 -7.32
CA ALA A 93 3.64 -3.00 -6.24
C ALA A 93 4.31 -3.44 -4.94
N ARG A 94 5.18 -4.46 -5.00
CA ARG A 94 5.92 -4.97 -3.85
C ARG A 94 6.74 -3.89 -3.17
N GLN A 95 7.50 -3.09 -3.93
CA GLN A 95 8.33 -2.02 -3.37
C GLN A 95 7.50 -1.04 -2.52
N ARG A 96 6.32 -0.66 -3.02
CA ARG A 96 5.42 0.29 -2.35
C ARG A 96 4.71 -0.35 -1.16
N LEU A 97 4.32 -1.62 -1.27
CA LEU A 97 3.77 -2.39 -0.15
C LEU A 97 4.77 -2.54 1.00
N ASP A 98 6.05 -2.73 0.71
CA ASP A 98 7.10 -2.81 1.73
C ASP A 98 7.26 -1.48 2.48
N LEU A 99 7.07 -0.33 1.81
CA LEU A 99 7.04 0.97 2.47
C LEU A 99 5.82 1.11 3.40
N VAL A 100 4.64 0.67 2.95
CA VAL A 100 3.43 0.66 3.79
C VAL A 100 3.60 -0.24 5.02
N ARG A 101 4.15 -1.45 4.83
CA ARG A 101 4.45 -2.39 5.91
C ARG A 101 5.39 -1.76 6.94
N LYS A 102 6.50 -1.17 6.49
CA LYS A 102 7.48 -0.51 7.38
C LYS A 102 6.87 0.67 8.13
N ALA A 103 6.10 1.51 7.45
CA ALA A 103 5.44 2.64 8.11
C ALA A 103 4.42 2.18 9.16
N SER A 104 3.69 1.09 8.88
CA SER A 104 2.80 0.47 9.88
C SER A 104 3.55 -0.06 11.09
N GLN A 105 4.71 -0.69 10.88
CA GLN A 105 5.55 -1.16 11.98
C GLN A 105 6.02 0.00 12.83
N TYR A 106 6.46 1.11 12.23
CA TYR A 106 6.85 2.32 12.96
C TYR A 106 5.68 2.95 13.72
N ALA A 107 4.48 3.00 13.14
CA ALA A 107 3.31 3.54 13.83
C ALA A 107 2.95 2.74 15.10
N VAL A 108 3.14 1.43 15.08
CA VAL A 108 2.94 0.58 16.27
C VAL A 108 4.07 0.76 17.27
N LEU A 109 5.33 0.80 16.81
CA LEU A 109 6.50 0.96 17.69
C LEU A 109 6.51 2.31 18.42
N PHE A 110 6.07 3.37 17.73
CA PHE A 110 6.01 4.73 18.27
C PHE A 110 4.59 5.13 18.68
N SER A 111 3.72 4.15 18.98
CA SER A 111 2.41 4.44 19.54
C SER A 111 2.55 5.07 20.93
N ALA A 112 1.61 5.95 21.29
CA ALA A 112 1.60 6.58 22.62
C ALA A 112 1.59 5.55 23.75
N GLU A 113 0.85 4.44 23.55
CA GLU A 113 0.81 3.29 24.46
C GLU A 113 2.19 2.65 24.61
N ARG A 114 2.88 2.36 23.50
CA ARG A 114 4.20 1.73 23.55
C ARG A 114 5.26 2.64 24.17
N ILE A 115 5.17 3.94 23.90
CA ILE A 115 6.04 4.95 24.55
C ILE A 115 5.77 5.00 26.05
N ALA A 116 4.50 4.98 26.47
CA ALA A 116 4.13 4.95 27.88
C ALA A 116 4.62 3.68 28.59
N ASP A 117 4.50 2.52 27.96
CA ASP A 117 5.03 1.24 28.49
C ASP A 117 6.54 1.31 28.72
N VAL A 118 7.28 1.83 27.73
CA VAL A 118 8.74 1.97 27.81
C VAL A 118 9.12 2.93 28.93
N LEU A 119 8.47 4.09 29.02
CA LEU A 119 8.72 5.06 30.10
C LEU A 119 8.41 4.46 31.48
N HIS A 120 7.32 3.71 31.60
CA HIS A 120 6.98 3.03 32.84
C HIS A 120 8.04 2.01 33.26
N ALA A 121 8.52 1.20 32.31
CA ALA A 121 9.58 0.22 32.56
C ALA A 121 10.91 0.88 32.96
N VAL A 122 11.27 2.01 32.35
CA VAL A 122 12.47 2.79 32.71
C VAL A 122 12.34 3.33 34.13
N ASN A 123 11.22 3.98 34.47
CA ASN A 123 10.98 4.52 35.81
C ASN A 123 11.02 3.44 36.90
N GLN A 124 10.47 2.24 36.62
CA GLN A 124 10.57 1.11 37.54
C GLN A 124 12.01 0.63 37.76
N ARG A 125 12.85 0.73 36.73
CA ARG A 125 14.25 0.29 36.79
C ARG A 125 15.11 1.31 37.55
N GLU A 126 14.87 2.61 37.35
CA GLU A 126 15.52 3.68 38.10
C GLU A 126 15.13 3.66 39.57
N ALA A 127 13.88 3.36 39.91
CA ALA A 127 13.43 3.23 41.31
C ALA A 127 14.00 2.01 42.05
N ARG A 128 14.63 1.06 41.34
CA ARG A 128 15.26 -0.15 41.91
C ARG A 128 16.79 -0.06 41.96
N GLY A 129 17.39 0.97 41.38
CA GLY A 129 18.83 1.24 41.42
C GLY A 129 19.16 2.29 42.47
#